data_AF-A0A329LIZ8-F1
#
_entry.id   AF-A0A329LIZ8-F1
#
_cell.length_a   1.000
_cell.length_b   1.000
_cell.length_c   1.000
_cell.angle_alpha   90.00
_cell.angle_beta   90.00
_cell.angle_gamma   90.00
#
_symmetry.space_group_name_H-M   'P 1'
#
loop_
_entity.id
_entity.type
_entity.pdbx_description
1 polymer ?
#
loop_
_entity_poly.entity_id
_entity_poly.type
_entity_poly.pdbx_seq_one_letter_code
_entity_poly.pdbx_strand_id
1 'polypeptide(L)'
;MNNYDFLNLSAIEFEDLVRDLLQKHLNMYLESFTEGKDSGIDLRGSIDRKKSLLIQCKRYKDYTSLMSNLAKEAPKVQKLGPKRYIIVTSVGLTPLRKAEIVKMFAPYILSTEDIFGKNDVNNLLGQNNDIEEKHYKLWLSSTTVLKAILQANVKNRSEFLAETITNSIKLFVQNKSVNEAIDILNENNFVIISGNPGVGKTTLAKMLIFQYMSKGFELVEITEDIEEGNKFFSPDKEQVFYYDDFLGSNFLENSIAKNEDKRLYSFMERTKKHKNKKLIMTTREYILKQAQQKYEVLGRQDIDLVKHILDIESYTRIAKAEIFYNHLFFSELPEEYIHAIVSNKGYNRIINHPNYNPRVIELMTMKFNRHSVPPDRYLDHFLLSLTNPIEIWKAAFENQISHLSKYILYAILVTNSPISEESLNLSVKGMLEYDSLRFNISFKRGDFLNSLKELENTFIKITKGSNNEKFIQFQNPSVKDFLIHYIECDYDLIEMIVNSMVYFNQLFTIFDPYNKKAYHHAYDYTLVLSRKIELTDRLRKSFETKIIKDFEALRR
;
A
#
# COMPACT_ATOMS: atom_id res chain seq x y z
N MET A 1 -22.55 -20.42 -5.77
CA MET A 1 -21.22 -20.46 -6.40
C MET A 1 -20.61 -19.07 -6.37
N ASN A 2 -19.37 -18.95 -5.92
CA ASN A 2 -18.66 -17.68 -5.95
C ASN A 2 -18.40 -17.29 -7.42
N ASN A 3 -18.68 -16.03 -7.77
CA ASN A 3 -18.43 -15.49 -9.10
C ASN A 3 -17.23 -14.56 -9.01
N TYR A 4 -16.04 -15.12 -9.28
CA TYR A 4 -14.77 -14.42 -9.13
C TYR A 4 -14.52 -13.40 -10.24
N ASP A 5 -13.81 -12.32 -9.90
CA ASP A 5 -13.24 -11.39 -10.89
C ASP A 5 -11.76 -11.69 -11.11
N PHE A 6 -11.45 -12.36 -12.21
CA PHE A 6 -10.09 -12.72 -12.59
C PHE A 6 -9.23 -11.50 -12.99
N LEU A 7 -9.81 -10.31 -13.11
CA LEU A 7 -9.05 -9.07 -13.33
C LEU A 7 -8.30 -8.60 -12.07
N ASN A 8 -8.53 -9.21 -10.90
CA ASN A 8 -7.75 -8.93 -9.71
C ASN A 8 -6.40 -9.67 -9.69
N LEU A 9 -6.24 -10.68 -10.55
CA LEU A 9 -4.97 -11.38 -10.78
C LEU A 9 -4.19 -10.68 -11.88
N SER A 10 -2.87 -10.77 -11.86
CA SER A 10 -2.02 -10.42 -13.00
C SER A 10 -2.16 -11.48 -14.13
N ALA A 11 -1.58 -11.23 -15.30
CA ALA A 11 -1.60 -12.22 -16.39
C ALA A 11 -0.94 -13.56 -15.98
N ILE A 12 0.23 -13.49 -15.35
CA ILE A 12 0.99 -14.65 -14.86
C ILE A 12 0.21 -15.40 -13.78
N GLU A 13 -0.38 -14.67 -12.83
CA GLU A 13 -1.19 -15.29 -11.76
C GLU A 13 -2.44 -15.99 -12.32
N PHE A 14 -3.05 -15.43 -13.36
CA PHE A 14 -4.17 -16.08 -14.05
C PHE A 14 -3.71 -17.35 -14.80
N GLU A 15 -2.54 -17.33 -15.43
CA GLU A 15 -1.94 -18.53 -16.04
C GLU A 15 -1.66 -19.63 -15.01
N ASP A 16 -1.09 -19.28 -13.86
CA ASP A 16 -0.83 -20.21 -12.76
C ASP A 16 -2.14 -20.84 -12.23
N LEU A 17 -3.19 -20.04 -12.08
CA LEU A 17 -4.53 -20.50 -11.71
C LEU A 17 -5.08 -21.50 -12.74
N VAL A 18 -5.02 -21.14 -14.02
CA VAL A 18 -5.52 -21.98 -15.10
C VAL A 18 -4.73 -23.28 -15.20
N ARG A 19 -3.41 -23.24 -15.03
CA ARG A 19 -2.57 -24.44 -14.99
C ARG A 19 -3.04 -25.37 -13.88
N ASP A 20 -3.16 -24.87 -12.66
CA ASP A 20 -3.51 -25.71 -11.51
C ASP A 20 -4.89 -26.36 -11.71
N LEU A 21 -5.88 -25.60 -12.20
CA LEU A 21 -7.23 -26.10 -12.49
C LEU A 21 -7.23 -27.14 -13.62
N LEU A 22 -6.59 -26.84 -14.75
CA LEU A 22 -6.59 -27.73 -15.91
C LEU A 22 -5.76 -28.98 -15.71
N GLN A 23 -4.66 -28.93 -14.95
CA GLN A 23 -3.90 -30.14 -14.61
C GLN A 23 -4.79 -31.16 -13.88
N LYS A 24 -5.60 -30.68 -12.93
CA LYS A 24 -6.53 -31.51 -12.17
C LYS A 24 -7.73 -31.96 -13.02
N HIS A 25 -8.28 -31.06 -13.84
CA HIS A 25 -9.41 -31.36 -14.72
C HIS A 25 -9.08 -32.36 -15.83
N LEU A 26 -7.93 -32.20 -16.48
CA LEU A 26 -7.45 -33.07 -17.57
C LEU A 26 -6.68 -34.30 -17.04
N ASN A 27 -6.44 -34.36 -15.73
CA ASN A 27 -5.61 -35.37 -15.06
C ASN A 27 -4.26 -35.59 -15.76
N MET A 28 -3.57 -34.48 -16.05
CA MET A 28 -2.30 -34.49 -16.76
C MET A 28 -1.36 -33.42 -16.25
N TYR A 29 -0.06 -33.67 -16.38
CA TYR A 29 0.95 -32.65 -16.11
C TYR A 29 1.00 -31.62 -17.25
N LEU A 30 1.03 -30.33 -16.89
CA LEU A 30 1.16 -29.22 -17.82
C LEU A 30 2.49 -28.52 -17.59
N GLU A 31 3.29 -28.38 -18.64
CA GLU A 31 4.51 -27.58 -18.63
C GLU A 31 4.15 -26.09 -18.76
N SER A 32 4.71 -25.27 -17.86
CA SER A 32 4.70 -23.80 -17.98
C SER A 32 5.97 -23.33 -18.68
N PHE A 33 5.85 -22.35 -19.56
CA PHE A 33 6.99 -21.73 -20.22
C PHE A 33 7.13 -20.29 -19.72
N THR A 34 8.36 -19.85 -19.50
CA THR A 34 8.63 -18.43 -19.29
C THR A 34 8.37 -17.65 -20.58
N GLU A 35 7.86 -16.43 -20.49
CA GLU A 35 7.76 -15.54 -21.65
C GLU A 35 9.12 -15.42 -22.37
N GLY A 36 9.15 -15.86 -23.62
CA GLY A 36 10.33 -15.85 -24.48
C GLY A 36 9.94 -15.63 -25.94
N LYS A 37 10.91 -15.63 -26.85
CA LYS A 37 10.66 -15.56 -28.31
C LYS A 37 9.80 -16.71 -28.86
N ASP A 38 9.34 -17.61 -28.01
CA ASP A 38 8.58 -18.80 -28.34
C ASP A 38 7.10 -18.47 -28.55
N SER A 39 6.81 -17.92 -29.73
CA SER A 39 5.57 -18.12 -30.51
C SER A 39 4.20 -17.91 -29.83
N GLY A 40 4.12 -17.38 -28.61
CA GLY A 40 2.88 -17.02 -27.92
C GLY A 40 2.19 -18.15 -27.14
N ILE A 41 2.88 -19.23 -26.74
CA ILE A 41 2.29 -20.35 -25.99
C ILE A 41 2.45 -20.12 -24.48
N ASP A 42 1.35 -20.12 -23.72
CA ASP A 42 1.40 -19.93 -22.25
C ASP A 42 1.61 -21.27 -21.51
N LEU A 43 0.88 -22.32 -21.91
CA LEU A 43 0.94 -23.66 -21.29
C LEU A 43 0.99 -24.76 -22.35
N ARG A 44 1.76 -25.84 -22.10
CA ARG A 44 1.80 -27.03 -22.97
C ARG A 44 1.51 -28.28 -22.17
N GLY A 45 0.51 -29.04 -22.63
CA GLY A 45 0.25 -30.40 -22.15
C GLY A 45 0.89 -31.41 -23.08
N SER A 46 1.65 -32.35 -22.52
CA SER A 46 2.34 -33.37 -23.31
C SER A 46 2.19 -34.73 -22.64
N ILE A 47 1.44 -35.65 -23.26
CA ILE A 47 1.46 -37.09 -22.88
C ILE A 47 2.69 -37.78 -23.49
N ASP A 48 3.23 -37.22 -24.59
CA ASP A 48 4.38 -37.72 -25.32
C ASP A 48 5.07 -36.53 -26.00
N ARG A 49 6.41 -36.54 -26.14
CA ARG A 49 7.29 -35.37 -26.50
C ARG A 49 6.94 -34.63 -27.83
N LYS A 50 5.82 -34.95 -28.49
CA LYS A 50 5.30 -34.45 -29.78
C LYS A 50 4.10 -33.50 -29.66
N LYS A 51 4.25 -32.33 -28.99
CA LYS A 51 3.34 -31.15 -29.09
C LYS A 51 1.83 -31.47 -29.24
N SER A 52 1.28 -32.37 -28.41
CA SER A 52 -0.10 -32.87 -28.61
C SER A 52 -1.19 -31.89 -28.18
N LEU A 53 -0.96 -31.11 -27.12
CA LEU A 53 -1.93 -30.17 -26.58
C LEU A 53 -1.24 -28.83 -26.27
N LEU A 54 -1.79 -27.76 -26.81
CA LEU A 54 -1.40 -26.39 -26.48
C LEU A 54 -2.58 -25.71 -25.77
N ILE A 55 -2.27 -24.98 -24.70
CA ILE A 55 -3.26 -24.24 -23.91
C ILE A 55 -2.84 -22.77 -23.89
N GLN A 56 -3.80 -21.90 -24.16
CA GLN A 56 -3.60 -20.47 -24.15
C GLN A 56 -4.52 -19.79 -23.15
N CYS A 57 -3.94 -18.95 -22.31
CA CYS A 57 -4.64 -18.15 -21.32
C CYS A 57 -4.83 -16.72 -21.86
N LYS A 58 -6.05 -16.22 -21.83
CA LYS A 58 -6.40 -14.89 -22.33
C LYS A 58 -7.19 -14.11 -21.30
N ARG A 59 -6.47 -13.32 -20.51
CA ARG A 59 -7.05 -12.44 -19.49
C ARG A 59 -7.42 -11.08 -20.08
N TYR A 60 -8.71 -10.86 -20.35
CA TYR A 60 -9.25 -9.60 -20.85
C TYR A 60 -10.52 -9.18 -20.10
N LYS A 61 -10.80 -7.88 -20.16
CA LYS A 61 -11.99 -7.28 -19.54
C LYS A 61 -13.27 -7.58 -20.31
N ASP A 62 -13.19 -7.62 -21.63
CA ASP A 62 -14.35 -7.73 -22.52
C ASP A 62 -14.06 -8.61 -23.74
N TYR A 63 -15.16 -9.02 -24.39
CA TYR A 63 -15.12 -9.91 -25.54
C TYR A 63 -14.50 -9.27 -26.78
N THR A 64 -14.66 -7.97 -26.97
CA THR A 64 -14.12 -7.24 -28.12
C THR A 64 -12.58 -7.26 -28.09
N SER A 65 -12.01 -6.97 -26.93
CA SER A 65 -10.58 -7.02 -26.66
C SER A 65 -10.01 -8.44 -26.81
N LEU A 66 -10.75 -9.45 -26.33
CA LEU A 66 -10.40 -10.86 -26.51
C LEU A 66 -10.34 -11.23 -28.00
N MET A 67 -11.40 -10.94 -28.76
CA MET A 67 -11.48 -11.34 -30.17
C MET A 67 -10.43 -10.67 -31.05
N SER A 68 -10.15 -9.39 -30.82
CA SER A 68 -9.08 -8.66 -31.53
C SER A 68 -7.72 -9.32 -31.33
N ASN A 69 -7.42 -9.81 -30.13
CA ASN A 69 -6.18 -10.53 -29.84
C ASN A 69 -6.19 -11.96 -30.39
N LEU A 70 -7.30 -12.69 -30.26
CA LEU A 70 -7.43 -14.04 -30.82
C LEU A 70 -7.25 -14.05 -32.34
N ALA A 71 -7.74 -13.04 -33.06
CA ALA A 71 -7.55 -12.91 -34.50
C ALA A 71 -6.07 -12.77 -34.90
N LYS A 72 -5.25 -12.12 -34.07
CA LYS A 72 -3.79 -12.02 -34.26
C LYS A 72 -3.07 -13.33 -33.91
N GLU A 73 -3.67 -14.15 -33.05
CA GLU A 73 -3.12 -15.40 -32.54
C GLU A 73 -3.37 -16.58 -33.48
N ALA A 74 -4.54 -16.65 -34.11
CA ALA A 74 -4.93 -17.75 -34.99
C ALA A 74 -3.89 -18.09 -36.09
N PRO A 75 -3.26 -17.11 -36.79
CA PRO A 75 -2.20 -17.40 -37.76
C PRO A 75 -0.95 -18.04 -37.14
N LYS A 76 -0.66 -17.79 -35.86
CA LYS A 76 0.49 -18.40 -35.16
C LYS A 76 0.20 -19.87 -34.84
N VAL A 77 -1.02 -20.15 -34.37
CA VAL A 77 -1.45 -21.53 -34.07
C VAL A 77 -1.46 -22.39 -35.34
N GLN A 78 -1.90 -21.83 -36.48
CA GLN A 78 -1.81 -22.50 -37.78
C GLN A 78 -0.38 -22.88 -38.16
N LYS A 79 0.61 -22.01 -37.88
CA LYS A 79 2.03 -22.32 -38.11
C LYS A 79 2.57 -23.40 -37.17
N LEU A 80 2.08 -23.44 -35.93
CA LEU A 80 2.51 -24.41 -34.92
C LEU A 80 1.92 -25.82 -35.15
N GLY A 81 0.70 -25.90 -35.70
CA GLY A 81 0.03 -27.15 -36.05
C GLY A 81 -0.19 -28.15 -34.90
N PRO A 82 -0.74 -27.75 -33.74
CA PRO A 82 -0.99 -28.67 -32.62
C PRO A 82 -2.07 -29.71 -32.96
N LYS A 83 -2.13 -30.83 -32.23
CA LYS A 83 -3.26 -31.80 -32.39
C LYS A 83 -4.54 -31.33 -31.73
N ARG A 84 -4.43 -30.60 -30.61
CA ARG A 84 -5.53 -30.01 -29.85
C ARG A 84 -5.08 -28.66 -29.31
N TYR A 85 -5.96 -27.67 -29.39
CA TYR A 85 -5.73 -26.32 -28.89
C TYR A 85 -6.86 -25.96 -27.92
N ILE A 86 -6.51 -25.55 -26.70
CA ILE A 86 -7.45 -25.12 -25.66
C ILE A 86 -7.27 -23.64 -25.41
N ILE A 87 -8.38 -22.91 -25.32
CA ILE A 87 -8.39 -21.50 -24.92
C ILE A 87 -9.08 -21.38 -23.57
N VAL A 88 -8.42 -20.70 -22.64
CA VAL A 88 -9.00 -20.30 -21.36
C VAL A 88 -9.04 -18.79 -21.28
N THR A 89 -10.17 -18.21 -20.89
CA THR A 89 -10.32 -16.75 -20.79
C THR A 89 -11.11 -16.30 -19.57
N SER A 90 -10.74 -15.12 -19.06
CA SER A 90 -11.46 -14.42 -17.99
C SER A 90 -12.82 -13.84 -18.43
N VAL A 91 -13.14 -13.87 -19.73
CA VAL A 91 -14.37 -13.29 -20.29
C VAL A 91 -15.51 -14.32 -20.28
N GLY A 92 -16.72 -13.88 -19.95
CA GLY A 92 -17.92 -14.72 -20.08
C GLY A 92 -18.28 -14.97 -21.55
N LEU A 93 -18.50 -16.24 -21.92
CA LEU A 93 -18.78 -16.64 -23.31
C LEU A 93 -20.18 -17.25 -23.42
N THR A 94 -20.89 -16.88 -24.49
CA THR A 94 -22.15 -17.53 -24.90
C THR A 94 -21.85 -18.69 -25.87
N PRO A 95 -22.80 -19.62 -26.10
CA PRO A 95 -22.60 -20.70 -27.08
C PRO A 95 -22.24 -20.19 -28.48
N LEU A 96 -22.87 -19.10 -28.93
CA LEU A 96 -22.57 -18.46 -30.22
C LEU A 96 -21.12 -17.95 -30.27
N ARG A 97 -20.67 -17.25 -29.21
CA ARG A 97 -19.28 -16.76 -29.11
C ARG A 97 -18.25 -17.88 -29.08
N LYS A 98 -18.56 -19.01 -28.41
CA LYS A 98 -17.69 -20.20 -28.46
C LYS A 98 -17.61 -20.76 -29.88
N ALA A 99 -18.74 -20.87 -30.58
CA ALA A 99 -18.76 -21.36 -31.96
C ALA A 99 -17.96 -20.47 -32.93
N GLU A 100 -17.98 -19.14 -32.75
CA GLU A 100 -17.13 -18.21 -33.52
C GLU A 100 -15.64 -18.46 -33.30
N ILE A 101 -15.23 -18.68 -32.05
CA ILE A 101 -13.83 -18.99 -31.71
C ILE A 101 -13.42 -20.35 -32.30
N VAL A 102 -14.26 -21.39 -32.21
CA VAL A 102 -13.99 -22.70 -32.83
C VAL A 102 -13.71 -22.54 -34.33
N LYS A 103 -14.55 -21.77 -35.04
CA LYS A 103 -14.36 -21.51 -36.48
C LYS A 103 -13.04 -20.82 -36.78
N MET A 104 -12.64 -19.85 -35.95
CA MET A 104 -11.40 -19.09 -36.13
C MET A 104 -10.13 -19.95 -36.01
N PHE A 105 -10.15 -20.97 -35.13
CA PHE A 105 -9.00 -21.83 -34.87
C PHE A 105 -9.13 -23.25 -35.47
N ALA A 106 -10.08 -23.46 -36.36
CA ALA A 106 -10.23 -24.74 -37.06
C ALA A 106 -8.93 -25.07 -37.85
N PRO A 107 -8.47 -26.34 -37.85
CA PRO A 107 -9.09 -27.54 -37.26
C PRO A 107 -8.60 -27.89 -35.83
N TYR A 108 -7.91 -26.98 -35.13
CA TYR A 108 -7.16 -27.30 -33.91
C TYR A 108 -7.99 -27.29 -32.62
N ILE A 109 -9.01 -26.45 -32.56
CA ILE A 109 -10.04 -26.51 -31.51
C ILE A 109 -11.07 -27.55 -31.95
N LEU A 110 -11.17 -28.67 -31.24
CA LEU A 110 -11.96 -29.81 -31.68
C LEU A 110 -13.44 -29.62 -31.39
N SER A 111 -13.76 -28.99 -30.26
CA SER A 111 -15.14 -28.70 -29.85
C SER A 111 -15.21 -27.45 -28.97
N THR A 112 -16.43 -27.01 -28.65
CA THR A 112 -16.64 -25.92 -27.70
C THR A 112 -16.18 -26.24 -26.26
N GLU A 113 -15.91 -27.51 -25.94
CA GLU A 113 -15.37 -27.94 -24.65
C GLU A 113 -13.89 -27.57 -24.48
N ASP A 114 -13.18 -27.33 -25.58
CA ASP A 114 -11.80 -26.83 -25.58
C ASP A 114 -11.72 -25.32 -25.27
N ILE A 115 -12.87 -24.67 -25.01
CA ILE A 115 -12.95 -23.24 -24.71
C ILE A 115 -13.56 -23.05 -23.33
N PHE A 116 -12.73 -22.61 -22.38
CA PHE A 116 -13.12 -22.29 -21.02
C PHE A 116 -13.28 -20.78 -20.87
N GLY A 117 -14.51 -20.30 -20.76
CA GLY A 117 -14.82 -18.92 -20.42
C GLY A 117 -14.89 -18.71 -18.90
N LYS A 118 -15.19 -17.47 -18.49
CA LYS A 118 -15.32 -17.09 -17.07
C LYS A 118 -16.16 -18.08 -16.25
N ASN A 119 -17.31 -18.49 -16.78
CA ASN A 119 -18.24 -19.36 -16.07
C ASN A 119 -17.68 -20.78 -15.91
N ASP A 120 -16.96 -21.27 -16.93
CA ASP A 120 -16.33 -22.59 -16.90
C ASP A 120 -15.20 -22.62 -15.86
N VAL A 121 -14.37 -21.57 -15.80
CA VAL A 121 -13.30 -21.44 -14.80
C VAL A 121 -13.87 -21.35 -13.38
N ASN A 122 -14.94 -20.59 -13.17
CA ASN A 122 -15.63 -20.54 -11.86
C ASN A 122 -16.25 -21.90 -11.49
N ASN A 123 -16.76 -22.65 -12.46
CA ASN A 123 -17.27 -24.00 -12.24
C ASN A 123 -16.15 -24.96 -11.79
N LEU A 124 -14.99 -24.91 -12.46
CA LEU A 124 -13.82 -25.69 -12.06
C LEU A 124 -13.34 -25.32 -10.65
N LEU A 125 -13.34 -24.03 -10.29
CA LEU A 125 -12.97 -23.59 -8.95
C LEU A 125 -13.90 -24.15 -7.87
N GLY A 126 -15.21 -24.10 -8.08
CA GLY A 126 -16.18 -24.64 -7.12
C GLY A 126 -16.10 -26.17 -6.93
N GLN A 127 -15.36 -26.87 -7.79
CA GLN A 127 -15.07 -28.30 -7.66
C GLN A 127 -13.70 -28.56 -7.00
N ASN A 128 -12.88 -27.54 -6.80
CA ASN A 128 -11.48 -27.63 -6.37
C ASN A 128 -11.15 -26.58 -5.29
N ASN A 129 -11.73 -26.73 -4.10
CA ASN A 129 -11.55 -25.80 -2.97
C ASN A 129 -10.07 -25.66 -2.56
N ASP A 130 -9.26 -26.71 -2.70
CA ASP A 130 -7.82 -26.70 -2.44
C ASP A 130 -7.06 -25.71 -3.33
N ILE A 131 -7.46 -25.61 -4.60
CA ILE A 131 -6.87 -24.65 -5.56
C ILE A 131 -7.37 -23.24 -5.24
N GLU A 132 -8.65 -23.09 -4.90
CA GLU A 132 -9.22 -21.81 -4.49
C GLU A 132 -8.47 -21.19 -3.29
N GLU A 133 -8.18 -21.99 -2.26
CA GLU A 133 -7.43 -21.55 -1.09
C GLU A 133 -5.96 -21.22 -1.40
N LYS A 134 -5.33 -21.98 -2.30
CA LYS A 134 -3.95 -21.72 -2.76
C LYS A 134 -3.85 -20.37 -3.47
N HIS A 135 -4.85 -20.01 -4.27
CA HIS A 135 -4.91 -18.73 -5.00
C HIS A 135 -5.51 -17.62 -4.13
N TYR A 136 -4.84 -17.33 -3.00
CA TYR A 136 -5.35 -16.47 -1.92
C TYR A 136 -5.84 -15.08 -2.37
N LYS A 137 -5.20 -14.46 -3.38
CA LYS A 137 -5.64 -13.16 -3.95
C LYS A 137 -7.03 -13.25 -4.56
N LEU A 138 -7.31 -14.34 -5.25
CA LEU A 138 -8.60 -14.59 -5.89
C LEU A 138 -9.69 -14.74 -4.82
N TRP A 139 -9.39 -15.52 -3.78
CA TRP A 139 -10.31 -15.74 -2.66
C TRP A 139 -10.63 -14.45 -1.90
N LEU A 140 -9.60 -13.68 -1.50
CA LEU A 140 -9.78 -12.41 -0.76
C LEU A 140 -10.52 -11.35 -1.58
N SER A 141 -10.32 -11.33 -2.90
CA SER A 141 -10.98 -10.37 -3.80
C SER A 141 -12.36 -10.82 -4.29
N SER A 142 -12.89 -11.92 -3.75
CA SER A 142 -14.23 -12.40 -4.10
C SER A 142 -15.31 -11.45 -3.60
N THR A 143 -16.40 -11.32 -4.36
CA THR A 143 -17.53 -10.48 -3.95
C THR A 143 -18.14 -10.93 -2.62
N THR A 144 -18.10 -12.23 -2.34
CA THR A 144 -18.65 -12.81 -1.10
C THR A 144 -17.79 -12.41 0.08
N VAL A 145 -16.46 -12.58 -0.04
CA VAL A 145 -15.50 -12.20 1.00
C VAL A 145 -15.50 -10.69 1.22
N LEU A 146 -15.44 -9.89 0.16
CA LEU A 146 -15.51 -8.43 0.28
C LEU A 146 -16.81 -7.98 0.96
N LYS A 147 -17.96 -8.57 0.62
CA LYS A 147 -19.22 -8.27 1.33
C LYS A 147 -19.16 -8.66 2.81
N ALA A 148 -18.61 -9.81 3.15
CA ALA A 148 -18.46 -10.25 4.54
C ALA A 148 -17.55 -9.29 5.33
N ILE A 149 -16.42 -8.89 4.74
CA ILE A 149 -15.50 -7.89 5.31
C ILE A 149 -16.21 -6.55 5.54
N LEU A 150 -16.99 -6.09 4.55
CA LEU A 150 -17.75 -4.84 4.67
C LEU A 150 -18.86 -4.91 5.73
N GLN A 151 -19.54 -6.04 5.85
CA GLN A 151 -20.56 -6.26 6.87
C GLN A 151 -19.98 -6.36 8.28
N ALA A 152 -18.80 -6.98 8.43
CA ALA A 152 -18.09 -7.07 9.71
C ALA A 152 -17.62 -5.69 10.22
N ASN A 153 -17.53 -4.68 9.35
CA ASN A 153 -17.04 -3.34 9.68
C ASN A 153 -18.17 -2.29 9.66
N VAL A 154 -19.16 -2.45 10.55
CA VAL A 154 -20.47 -1.75 10.61
C VAL A 154 -20.38 -0.20 10.74
N LYS A 155 -19.19 0.42 10.75
CA LYS A 155 -19.03 1.85 11.06
C LYS A 155 -18.54 2.78 9.95
N ASN A 156 -18.15 2.35 8.74
CA ASN A 156 -17.73 3.31 7.71
C ASN A 156 -17.91 2.87 6.24
N ARG A 157 -18.01 3.88 5.36
CA ARG A 157 -18.35 3.82 3.92
C ARG A 157 -17.79 2.62 3.16
N SER A 158 -18.71 1.77 2.74
CA SER A 158 -18.44 0.44 2.17
C SER A 158 -17.71 0.46 0.82
N GLU A 159 -17.96 1.42 -0.06
CA GLU A 159 -17.37 1.41 -1.42
C GLU A 159 -15.88 1.77 -1.43
N PHE A 160 -15.49 2.85 -0.75
CA PHE A 160 -14.09 3.28 -0.69
C PHE A 160 -13.20 2.28 0.03
N LEU A 161 -13.73 1.67 1.11
CA LEU A 161 -13.03 0.60 1.81
C LEU A 161 -12.82 -0.60 0.88
N ALA A 162 -13.87 -1.07 0.19
CA ALA A 162 -13.74 -2.18 -0.77
C ALA A 162 -12.72 -1.90 -1.87
N GLU A 163 -12.69 -0.68 -2.41
CA GLU A 163 -11.70 -0.28 -3.42
C GLU A 163 -10.28 -0.32 -2.84
N THR A 164 -10.07 0.22 -1.64
CA THR A 164 -8.77 0.22 -0.94
C THR A 164 -8.28 -1.21 -0.69
N ILE A 165 -9.18 -2.10 -0.27
CA ILE A 165 -8.90 -3.53 -0.05
C ILE A 165 -8.49 -4.19 -1.35
N THR A 166 -9.30 -4.01 -2.39
CA THR A 166 -9.08 -4.61 -3.71
C THR A 166 -7.74 -4.16 -4.31
N ASN A 167 -7.41 -2.86 -4.21
CA ASN A 167 -6.14 -2.33 -4.69
C ASN A 167 -4.94 -2.87 -3.90
N SER A 168 -5.09 -3.04 -2.58
CA SER A 168 -4.05 -3.63 -1.74
C SER A 168 -3.79 -5.10 -2.11
N ILE A 169 -4.85 -5.89 -2.38
CA ILE A 169 -4.75 -7.30 -2.76
C ILE A 169 -4.05 -7.48 -4.11
N LYS A 170 -4.38 -6.64 -5.11
CA LYS A 170 -3.77 -6.69 -6.46
C LYS A 170 -2.25 -6.57 -6.41
N LEU A 171 -1.76 -5.60 -5.63
CA LEU A 171 -0.33 -5.25 -5.56
C LEU A 171 0.47 -6.17 -4.65
N PHE A 172 -0.17 -6.79 -3.66
CA PHE A 172 0.51 -7.62 -2.68
C PHE A 172 1.16 -8.84 -3.34
N VAL A 173 2.30 -9.31 -2.83
CA VAL A 173 2.99 -10.50 -3.35
C VAL A 173 3.22 -11.43 -2.18
N GLN A 174 2.76 -12.67 -2.31
CA GLN A 174 3.00 -13.68 -1.29
C GLN A 174 4.46 -14.12 -1.35
N ASN A 175 5.12 -14.10 -0.20
CA ASN A 175 6.46 -14.61 -0.05
C ASN A 175 6.55 -15.41 1.25
N LYS A 176 7.72 -16.00 1.52
CA LYS A 176 7.95 -16.81 2.72
C LYS A 176 7.59 -16.07 4.01
N SER A 177 7.92 -14.79 4.11
CA SER A 177 7.65 -13.95 5.29
C SER A 177 6.15 -13.83 5.59
N VAL A 178 5.29 -13.84 4.57
CA VAL A 178 3.83 -13.82 4.76
C VAL A 178 3.36 -15.06 5.51
N ASN A 179 3.81 -16.24 5.08
CA ASN A 179 3.41 -17.50 5.71
C ASN A 179 3.94 -17.58 7.14
N GLU A 180 5.19 -17.17 7.37
CA GLU A 180 5.77 -17.09 8.70
C GLU A 180 4.95 -16.18 9.63
N ALA A 181 4.47 -15.02 9.16
CA ALA A 181 3.62 -14.14 9.95
C ALA A 181 2.24 -14.76 10.26
N ILE A 182 1.66 -15.51 9.31
CA ILE A 182 0.40 -16.25 9.51
C ILE A 182 0.58 -17.33 10.58
N ASP A 183 1.68 -18.09 10.50
CA ASP A 183 1.98 -19.17 11.44
C ASP A 183 2.15 -18.63 12.85
N ILE A 184 2.94 -17.56 13.03
CA ILE A 184 3.12 -16.88 14.32
C ILE A 184 1.76 -16.42 14.88
N LEU A 185 0.92 -15.79 14.06
CA LEU A 185 -0.37 -15.26 14.48
C LEU A 185 -1.40 -16.36 14.80
N ASN A 186 -1.32 -17.50 14.11
CA ASN A 186 -2.16 -18.66 14.39
C ASN A 186 -1.77 -19.36 15.69
N GLU A 187 -0.47 -19.52 15.94
CA GLU A 187 0.07 -20.17 17.14
C GLU A 187 -0.09 -19.31 18.40
N ASN A 188 0.18 -18.00 18.29
CA ASN A 188 0.30 -17.13 19.47
C ASN A 188 -0.88 -16.19 19.67
N ASN A 189 -1.81 -16.10 18.71
CA ASN A 189 -2.90 -15.11 18.66
C ASN A 189 -2.45 -13.65 18.53
N PHE A 190 -1.15 -13.37 18.43
CA PHE A 190 -0.64 -12.04 18.12
C PHE A 190 0.67 -12.09 17.35
N VAL A 191 0.96 -11.04 16.60
CA VAL A 191 2.19 -10.89 15.81
C VAL A 191 2.68 -9.44 15.84
N ILE A 192 3.98 -9.24 16.00
CA ILE A 192 4.64 -7.94 15.86
C ILE A 192 5.40 -7.93 14.54
N ILE A 193 4.92 -7.14 13.57
CA ILE A 193 5.56 -6.96 12.27
C ILE A 193 6.51 -5.76 12.37
N SER A 194 7.81 -6.05 12.43
CA SER A 194 8.86 -5.02 12.51
C SER A 194 9.68 -4.96 11.23
N GLY A 195 10.38 -3.85 10.95
CA GLY A 195 11.19 -3.71 9.74
C GLY A 195 11.42 -2.27 9.30
N ASN A 196 12.22 -2.07 8.27
CA ASN A 196 12.60 -0.75 7.76
C ASN A 196 11.40 0.04 7.18
N PRO A 197 11.44 1.38 7.15
CA PRO A 197 10.40 2.19 6.51
C PRO A 197 10.18 1.81 5.03
N GLY A 198 8.92 1.73 4.60
CA GLY A 198 8.56 1.42 3.21
C GLY A 198 8.65 -0.06 2.79
N VAL A 199 9.07 -0.96 3.68
CA VAL A 199 9.23 -2.40 3.38
C VAL A 199 7.92 -3.16 3.18
N GLY A 200 6.76 -2.57 3.50
CA GLY A 200 5.45 -3.20 3.30
C GLY A 200 4.81 -3.82 4.55
N LYS A 201 5.23 -3.44 5.76
CA LYS A 201 4.63 -3.90 7.03
C LYS A 201 3.11 -3.69 7.10
N THR A 202 2.66 -2.47 6.82
CA THR A 202 1.23 -2.11 6.78
C THR A 202 0.49 -2.92 5.71
N THR A 203 1.13 -3.22 4.57
CA THR A 203 0.55 -4.06 3.52
C THR A 203 0.35 -5.49 4.02
N LEU A 204 1.37 -6.09 4.66
CA LEU A 204 1.24 -7.42 5.26
C LEU A 204 0.16 -7.44 6.35
N ALA A 205 0.16 -6.47 7.26
CA ALA A 205 -0.84 -6.35 8.32
C ALA A 205 -2.26 -6.32 7.75
N LYS A 206 -2.50 -5.49 6.72
CA LYS A 206 -3.80 -5.44 6.01
C LYS A 206 -4.21 -6.78 5.43
N MET A 207 -3.28 -7.53 4.81
CA MET A 207 -3.61 -8.85 4.26
C MET A 207 -4.02 -9.85 5.34
N LEU A 208 -3.31 -9.86 6.48
CA LEU A 208 -3.68 -10.69 7.63
C LEU A 208 -5.06 -10.28 8.16
N ILE A 209 -5.31 -8.99 8.31
CA ILE A 209 -6.62 -8.46 8.73
C ILE A 209 -7.72 -8.95 7.79
N PHE A 210 -7.57 -8.79 6.47
CA PHE A 210 -8.58 -9.20 5.50
C PHE A 210 -8.85 -10.71 5.55
N GLN A 211 -7.82 -11.52 5.81
CA GLN A 211 -7.95 -12.96 5.99
C GLN A 211 -8.76 -13.36 7.24
N TYR A 212 -8.66 -12.61 8.35
CA TYR A 212 -9.49 -12.89 9.52
C TYR A 212 -10.88 -12.29 9.39
N MET A 213 -11.01 -11.11 8.77
CA MET A 213 -12.32 -10.52 8.49
C MET A 213 -13.16 -11.40 7.56
N SER A 214 -12.54 -12.07 6.58
CA SER A 214 -13.23 -13.05 5.74
C SER A 214 -13.71 -14.30 6.50
N LYS A 215 -13.13 -14.57 7.67
CA LYS A 215 -13.56 -15.63 8.61
C LYS A 215 -14.61 -15.17 9.61
N GLY A 216 -15.05 -13.91 9.56
CA GLY A 216 -16.08 -13.36 10.45
C GLY A 216 -15.56 -12.48 11.58
N PHE A 217 -14.25 -12.20 11.63
CA PHE A 217 -13.67 -11.35 12.68
C PHE A 217 -14.04 -9.87 12.44
N GLU A 218 -14.47 -9.20 13.49
CA GLU A 218 -14.67 -7.74 13.52
C GLU A 218 -13.30 -7.04 13.65
N LEU A 219 -13.03 -6.06 12.79
CA LEU A 219 -11.81 -5.25 12.88
C LEU A 219 -11.98 -4.16 13.94
N VAL A 220 -11.01 -4.07 14.85
CA VAL A 220 -10.84 -2.96 15.80
C VAL A 220 -9.50 -2.30 15.52
N GLU A 221 -9.52 -1.13 14.89
CA GLU A 221 -8.33 -0.31 14.69
C GLU A 221 -8.01 0.47 15.97
N ILE A 222 -6.75 0.42 16.39
CA ILE A 222 -6.22 1.15 17.55
C ILE A 222 -5.39 2.30 17.00
N THR A 223 -5.81 3.53 17.30
CA THR A 223 -5.26 4.75 16.68
C THR A 223 -4.40 5.57 17.62
N GLU A 224 -4.76 5.66 18.90
CA GLU A 224 -4.07 6.49 19.88
C GLU A 224 -3.30 5.65 20.90
N ASP A 225 -4.00 4.81 21.65
CA ASP A 225 -3.42 3.99 22.71
C ASP A 225 -4.13 2.64 22.86
N ILE A 226 -3.51 1.73 23.60
CA ILE A 226 -4.04 0.37 23.81
C ILE A 226 -5.34 0.34 24.64
N GLU A 227 -5.72 1.42 25.33
CA GLU A 227 -7.00 1.48 26.06
C GLU A 227 -8.19 1.49 25.10
N GLU A 228 -8.04 2.02 23.89
CA GLU A 228 -9.02 1.85 22.82
C GLU A 228 -9.32 0.36 22.57
N GLY A 229 -8.27 -0.45 22.45
CA GLY A 229 -8.38 -1.91 22.33
C GLY A 229 -9.12 -2.55 23.50
N ASN A 230 -8.81 -2.13 24.74
CA ASN A 230 -9.51 -2.63 25.94
C ASN A 230 -11.00 -2.26 25.96
N LYS A 231 -11.36 -1.03 25.56
CA LYS A 231 -12.76 -0.55 25.52
C LYS A 231 -13.62 -1.36 24.55
N PHE A 232 -13.06 -1.72 23.40
CA PHE A 232 -13.78 -2.47 22.37
C PHE A 232 -13.64 -3.99 22.51
N PHE A 233 -12.86 -4.49 23.46
CA PHE A 233 -12.70 -5.92 23.69
C PHE A 233 -14.00 -6.57 24.16
N SER A 234 -14.53 -7.48 23.35
CA SER A 234 -15.77 -8.22 23.59
C SER A 234 -15.50 -9.72 23.68
N PRO A 235 -15.71 -10.39 24.84
CA PRO A 235 -15.43 -11.81 24.99
C PRO A 235 -16.10 -12.71 23.95
N ASP A 236 -17.36 -12.41 23.62
CA ASP A 236 -18.22 -13.27 22.79
C ASP A 236 -18.03 -13.07 21.28
N LYS A 237 -17.32 -12.03 20.86
CA LYS A 237 -17.12 -11.71 19.44
C LYS A 237 -15.78 -12.22 18.91
N GLU A 238 -15.71 -12.62 17.66
CA GLU A 238 -14.43 -12.81 16.97
C GLU A 238 -13.87 -11.43 16.59
N GLN A 239 -12.66 -11.08 17.05
CA GLN A 239 -12.09 -9.73 16.86
C GLN A 239 -10.63 -9.77 16.45
N VAL A 240 -10.28 -8.96 15.46
CA VAL A 240 -8.91 -8.68 15.06
C VAL A 240 -8.56 -7.24 15.40
N PHE A 241 -7.61 -7.05 16.30
CA PHE A 241 -7.08 -5.75 16.69
C PHE A 241 -5.89 -5.39 15.83
N TYR A 242 -5.87 -4.16 15.33
CA TYR A 242 -4.75 -3.63 14.55
C TYR A 242 -4.19 -2.38 15.20
N TYR A 243 -2.90 -2.39 15.54
CA TYR A 243 -2.21 -1.23 16.10
C TYR A 243 -1.00 -0.86 15.23
N ASP A 244 -1.18 0.15 14.36
CA ASP A 244 -0.16 0.59 13.41
C ASP A 244 0.87 1.51 14.08
N ASP A 245 2.15 1.28 13.82
CA ASP A 245 3.29 2.01 14.39
C ASP A 245 3.19 2.24 15.92
N PHE A 246 2.84 1.19 16.68
CA PHE A 246 2.48 1.27 18.10
C PHE A 246 3.56 1.82 19.04
N LEU A 247 4.82 1.89 18.57
CA LEU A 247 5.96 2.46 19.30
C LEU A 247 6.43 3.80 18.72
N GLY A 248 5.66 4.42 17.83
CA GLY A 248 6.02 5.66 17.15
C GLY A 248 6.25 6.85 18.11
N SER A 249 6.38 8.05 17.54
CA SER A 249 6.74 9.28 18.28
C SER A 249 5.87 9.52 19.53
N ASN A 250 4.59 9.13 19.50
CA ASN A 250 3.70 9.26 20.64
C ASN A 250 4.06 8.33 21.80
N PHE A 251 4.46 7.08 21.57
CA PHE A 251 4.82 6.13 22.65
C PHE A 251 6.13 6.53 23.36
N LEU A 252 7.11 7.01 22.59
CA LEU A 252 8.40 7.47 23.13
C LEU A 252 8.25 8.79 23.90
N GLU A 253 7.46 9.74 23.39
CA GLU A 253 7.18 11.03 24.05
C GLU A 253 6.21 10.87 25.25
N ASN A 254 5.17 10.02 25.11
CA ASN A 254 4.20 9.69 26.17
C ASN A 254 4.72 8.65 27.16
N SER A 255 5.99 8.23 27.07
CA SER A 255 6.65 7.44 28.13
C SER A 255 6.71 8.16 29.50
N ILE A 256 6.23 9.41 29.55
CA ILE A 256 5.92 10.19 30.76
C ILE A 256 4.62 9.70 31.44
N ALA A 257 3.69 9.07 30.72
CA ALA A 257 2.52 8.39 31.27
C ALA A 257 2.93 7.05 31.89
N LYS A 258 3.08 7.04 33.23
CA LYS A 258 3.36 5.84 34.03
C LYS A 258 2.39 4.70 33.64
N ASN A 259 2.91 3.60 33.09
CA ASN A 259 2.28 2.27 32.87
C ASN A 259 1.73 1.91 31.46
N GLU A 260 2.05 2.62 30.39
CA GLU A 260 1.59 2.23 29.03
C GLU A 260 2.14 0.85 28.58
N ASP A 261 3.40 0.57 28.88
CA ASP A 261 4.09 -0.70 28.64
C ASP A 261 3.41 -1.90 29.33
N LYS A 262 2.99 -1.72 30.59
CA LYS A 262 2.26 -2.74 31.35
C LYS A 262 0.87 -3.01 30.78
N ARG A 263 0.17 -1.96 30.33
CA ARG A 263 -1.15 -2.09 29.69
C ARG A 263 -1.06 -2.84 28.37
N LEU A 264 -0.07 -2.50 27.56
CA LEU A 264 0.21 -3.19 26.30
C LEU A 264 0.41 -4.69 26.54
N TYR A 265 1.28 -5.03 27.49
CA TYR A 265 1.53 -6.43 27.83
C TYR A 265 0.30 -7.16 28.38
N SER A 266 -0.45 -6.51 29.27
CA SER A 266 -1.71 -7.07 29.78
C SER A 266 -2.68 -7.36 28.63
N PHE A 267 -2.73 -6.51 27.61
CA PHE A 267 -3.60 -6.70 26.45
C PHE A 267 -3.12 -7.84 25.55
N MET A 268 -1.80 -7.96 25.35
CA MET A 268 -1.17 -9.08 24.62
C MET A 268 -1.47 -10.41 25.31
N GLU A 269 -1.25 -10.50 26.63
CA GLU A 269 -1.54 -11.70 27.43
C GLU A 269 -3.03 -12.07 27.43
N ARG A 270 -3.91 -11.07 27.49
CA ARG A 270 -5.35 -11.29 27.35
C ARG A 270 -5.66 -11.88 25.98
N THR A 271 -5.17 -11.28 24.90
CA THR A 271 -5.39 -11.77 23.53
C THR A 271 -4.86 -13.19 23.34
N LYS A 272 -3.66 -13.49 23.85
CA LYS A 272 -3.04 -14.81 23.81
C LYS A 272 -3.95 -15.92 24.37
N LYS A 273 -4.69 -15.64 25.43
CA LYS A 273 -5.61 -16.58 26.10
C LYS A 273 -6.92 -16.83 25.35
N HIS A 274 -7.30 -15.95 24.43
CA HIS A 274 -8.58 -16.01 23.73
C HIS A 274 -8.39 -16.34 22.24
N LYS A 275 -8.68 -17.58 21.85
CA LYS A 275 -8.53 -18.05 20.45
C LYS A 275 -9.37 -17.26 19.43
N ASN A 276 -10.46 -16.63 19.88
CA ASN A 276 -11.31 -15.77 19.06
C ASN A 276 -10.81 -14.32 18.97
N LYS A 277 -9.58 -14.04 19.43
CA LYS A 277 -8.96 -12.72 19.37
C LYS A 277 -7.64 -12.82 18.63
N LYS A 278 -7.36 -11.84 17.79
CA LYS A 278 -6.09 -11.69 17.07
C LYS A 278 -5.56 -10.28 17.26
N LEU A 279 -4.26 -10.12 17.49
CA LEU A 279 -3.61 -8.82 17.61
C LEU A 279 -2.46 -8.70 16.60
N ILE A 280 -2.57 -7.72 15.71
CA ILE A 280 -1.56 -7.43 14.69
C ILE A 280 -0.99 -6.05 15.00
N MET A 281 0.32 -5.98 15.20
CA MET A 281 1.02 -4.73 15.50
C MET A 281 2.11 -4.48 14.48
N THR A 282 2.34 -3.23 14.11
CA THR A 282 3.47 -2.85 13.24
C THR A 282 4.37 -1.85 13.94
N THR A 283 5.67 -1.90 13.68
CA THR A 283 6.61 -0.88 14.16
C THR A 283 7.90 -0.87 13.33
N ARG A 284 8.73 0.15 13.50
CA ARG A 284 10.07 0.18 12.91
C ARG A 284 11.03 -0.65 13.75
N GLU A 285 11.93 -1.39 13.12
CA GLU A 285 12.80 -2.35 13.84
C GLU A 285 13.71 -1.68 14.87
N TYR A 286 14.35 -0.56 14.54
CA TYR A 286 15.21 0.16 15.48
C TYR A 286 14.43 0.71 16.68
N ILE A 287 13.18 1.15 16.47
CA ILE A 287 12.30 1.62 17.55
C ILE A 287 11.97 0.44 18.47
N LEU A 288 11.65 -0.72 17.91
CA LEU A 288 11.42 -1.93 18.69
C LEU A 288 12.66 -2.29 19.51
N LYS A 289 13.86 -2.27 18.92
CA LYS A 289 15.12 -2.54 19.65
C LYS A 289 15.35 -1.55 20.80
N GLN A 290 15.11 -0.26 20.57
CA GLN A 290 15.20 0.76 21.63
C GLN A 290 14.17 0.52 22.74
N ALA A 291 12.94 0.16 22.38
CA ALA A 291 11.91 -0.15 23.35
C ALA A 291 12.25 -1.41 24.16
N GLN A 292 12.84 -2.44 23.55
CA GLN A 292 13.31 -3.64 24.26
C GLN A 292 14.41 -3.33 25.29
N GLN A 293 15.28 -2.36 25.00
CA GLN A 293 16.31 -1.91 25.95
C GLN A 293 15.74 -1.09 27.10
N LYS A 294 14.67 -0.32 26.85
CA LYS A 294 14.07 0.60 27.82
C LYS A 294 12.98 -0.06 28.68
N TYR A 295 12.22 -0.99 28.13
CA TYR A 295 11.07 -1.62 28.77
C TYR A 295 11.33 -3.11 28.95
N GLU A 296 11.50 -3.53 30.20
CA GLU A 296 11.75 -4.92 30.60
C GLU A 296 10.69 -5.88 30.04
N VAL A 297 9.46 -5.41 29.91
CA VAL A 297 8.33 -6.20 29.42
C VAL A 297 8.48 -6.57 27.95
N LEU A 298 8.98 -5.66 27.11
CA LEU A 298 9.19 -5.89 25.67
C LEU A 298 10.46 -6.72 25.37
N GLY A 299 11.40 -6.77 26.32
CA GLY A 299 12.62 -7.59 26.23
C GLY A 299 12.44 -9.05 26.68
N ARG A 300 11.21 -9.51 26.96
CA ARG A 300 10.95 -10.89 27.38
C ARG A 300 11.03 -11.87 26.21
N GLN A 301 11.50 -13.10 26.48
CA GLN A 301 11.67 -14.15 25.46
C GLN A 301 10.36 -14.56 24.78
N ASP A 302 9.23 -14.53 25.48
CA ASP A 302 7.91 -14.82 24.91
C ASP A 302 7.44 -13.78 23.89
N ILE A 303 7.98 -12.55 23.95
CA ILE A 303 7.75 -11.48 22.98
C ILE A 303 8.74 -11.56 21.82
N ASP A 304 9.95 -12.08 22.03
CA ASP A 304 10.86 -12.36 20.91
C ASP A 304 10.34 -13.51 20.02
N LEU A 305 9.64 -14.49 20.60
CA LEU A 305 9.07 -15.64 19.86
C LEU A 305 7.94 -15.28 18.89
N VAL A 306 7.26 -14.15 19.11
CA VAL A 306 6.14 -13.68 18.27
C VAL A 306 6.51 -12.51 17.35
N LYS A 307 7.81 -12.19 17.34
CA LYS A 307 8.37 -11.13 16.52
C LYS A 307 8.55 -11.65 15.10
N HIS A 308 7.89 -10.99 14.17
CA HIS A 308 8.11 -11.19 12.76
C HIS A 308 8.90 -9.99 12.21
N ILE A 309 10.15 -10.21 11.83
CA ILE A 309 10.99 -9.19 11.21
C ILE A 309 10.77 -9.27 9.70
N LEU A 310 10.14 -8.23 9.15
CA LEU A 310 9.99 -8.05 7.73
C LEU A 310 11.18 -7.25 7.20
N ASP A 311 12.14 -7.97 6.65
CA ASP A 311 13.34 -7.41 6.06
C ASP A 311 13.31 -7.48 4.54
N ILE A 312 13.70 -6.40 3.89
CA ILE A 312 13.80 -6.33 2.43
C ILE A 312 14.98 -7.12 1.90
N GLU A 313 16.01 -7.35 2.72
CA GLU A 313 17.14 -8.20 2.39
C GLU A 313 16.72 -9.68 2.24
N SER A 314 15.63 -10.07 2.91
CA SER A 314 15.03 -11.39 2.76
C SER A 314 14.27 -11.59 1.45
N TYR A 315 14.02 -10.51 0.68
CA TYR A 315 13.27 -10.62 -0.56
C TYR A 315 14.13 -11.27 -1.64
N THR A 316 13.67 -12.42 -2.11
CA THR A 316 14.26 -13.06 -3.28
C THR A 316 14.17 -12.13 -4.49
N ARG A 317 15.09 -12.30 -5.43
CA ARG A 317 15.04 -11.57 -6.71
C ARG A 317 13.70 -11.75 -7.43
N ILE A 318 13.07 -12.92 -7.30
CA ILE A 318 11.76 -13.23 -7.85
C ILE A 318 10.68 -12.39 -7.16
N ALA A 319 10.65 -12.36 -5.82
CA ALA A 319 9.68 -11.53 -5.09
C ALA A 319 9.81 -10.04 -5.45
N LYS A 320 11.04 -9.52 -5.58
CA LYS A 320 11.28 -8.13 -6.06
C LYS A 320 10.73 -7.92 -7.48
N ALA A 321 10.96 -8.89 -8.37
CA ALA A 321 10.45 -8.82 -9.74
C ALA A 321 8.91 -8.86 -9.79
N GLU A 322 8.26 -9.71 -9.00
CA GLU A 322 6.81 -9.82 -8.91
C GLU A 322 6.17 -8.55 -8.34
N ILE A 323 6.77 -7.97 -7.29
CA ILE A 323 6.33 -6.68 -6.73
C ILE A 323 6.41 -5.61 -7.82
N PHE A 324 7.56 -5.49 -8.47
CA PHE A 324 7.75 -4.51 -9.53
C PHE A 324 6.77 -4.70 -10.70
N TYR A 325 6.59 -5.95 -11.13
CA TYR A 325 5.66 -6.31 -12.19
C TYR A 325 4.22 -5.97 -11.83
N ASN A 326 3.74 -6.33 -10.63
CA ASN A 326 2.38 -6.01 -10.20
C ASN A 326 2.15 -4.49 -10.16
N HIS A 327 3.13 -3.74 -9.66
CA HIS A 327 3.05 -2.27 -9.67
C HIS A 327 2.97 -1.72 -11.09
N LEU A 328 3.79 -2.18 -12.04
CA LEU A 328 3.70 -1.73 -13.43
C LEU A 328 2.37 -2.16 -14.09
N PHE A 329 1.99 -3.43 -13.93
CA PHE A 329 0.83 -4.04 -14.58
C PHE A 329 -0.50 -3.43 -14.15
N PHE A 330 -0.64 -3.11 -12.85
CA PHE A 330 -1.83 -2.48 -12.30
C PHE A 330 -1.73 -0.95 -12.23
N SER A 331 -0.58 -0.36 -12.60
CA SER A 331 -0.46 1.09 -12.70
C SER A 331 -1.24 1.62 -13.88
N GLU A 332 -1.50 2.93 -13.83
CA GLU A 332 -1.98 3.66 -14.98
C GLU A 332 -0.83 4.24 -15.83
N LEU A 333 0.44 3.84 -15.64
CA LEU A 333 1.55 4.40 -16.41
C LEU A 333 1.34 4.22 -17.92
N PRO A 334 1.60 5.23 -18.76
CA PRO A 334 1.49 5.07 -20.21
C PRO A 334 2.50 4.04 -20.73
N GLU A 335 2.13 3.33 -21.80
CA GLU A 335 2.95 2.25 -22.38
C GLU A 335 4.37 2.71 -22.73
N GLU A 336 4.55 3.95 -23.19
CA GLU A 336 5.85 4.53 -23.53
C GLU A 336 6.84 4.53 -22.35
N TYR A 337 6.35 4.79 -21.13
CA TYR A 337 7.16 4.79 -19.90
C TYR A 337 7.53 3.36 -19.48
N ILE A 338 6.59 2.42 -19.65
CA ILE A 338 6.85 0.99 -19.40
C ILE A 338 7.88 0.48 -20.41
N HIS A 339 7.74 0.85 -21.68
CA HIS A 339 8.70 0.53 -22.73
C HIS A 339 10.09 1.10 -22.44
N ALA A 340 10.21 2.31 -21.91
CA ALA A 340 11.50 2.89 -21.53
C ALA A 340 12.20 2.07 -20.41
N ILE A 341 11.45 1.56 -19.44
CA ILE A 341 11.98 0.67 -18.40
C ILE A 341 12.39 -0.70 -18.97
N VAL A 342 11.57 -1.26 -19.87
CA VAL A 342 11.78 -2.60 -20.42
C VAL A 342 12.93 -2.62 -21.44
N SER A 343 13.09 -1.53 -22.18
CA SER A 343 14.15 -1.34 -23.17
C SER A 343 15.52 -1.58 -22.54
N ASN A 344 16.39 -2.28 -23.28
CA ASN A 344 17.74 -2.65 -22.83
C ASN A 344 17.78 -3.38 -21.47
N LYS A 345 16.67 -4.02 -21.08
CA LYS A 345 16.53 -4.71 -19.79
C LYS A 345 16.73 -3.79 -18.57
N GLY A 346 16.30 -2.52 -18.68
CA GLY A 346 16.40 -1.54 -17.59
C GLY A 346 15.77 -2.00 -16.27
N TYR A 347 14.66 -2.75 -16.34
CA TYR A 347 14.02 -3.39 -15.20
C TYR A 347 14.98 -4.22 -14.32
N ASN A 348 16.01 -4.86 -14.89
CA ASN A 348 16.99 -5.62 -14.10
C ASN A 348 17.83 -4.70 -13.20
N ARG A 349 18.12 -3.46 -13.62
CA ARG A 349 18.84 -2.48 -12.80
C ARG A 349 17.99 -2.06 -11.60
N ILE A 350 16.68 -1.92 -11.80
CA ILE A 350 15.72 -1.59 -10.73
C ILE A 350 15.61 -2.75 -9.73
N ILE A 351 15.32 -3.96 -10.20
CA ILE A 351 15.10 -5.15 -9.34
C ILE A 351 16.35 -5.49 -8.51
N ASN A 352 17.54 -5.34 -9.08
CA ASN A 352 18.80 -5.63 -8.40
C ASN A 352 19.40 -4.40 -7.69
N HIS A 353 18.69 -3.27 -7.62
CA HIS A 353 19.20 -2.07 -6.97
C HIS A 353 19.39 -2.32 -5.47
N PRO A 354 20.51 -1.88 -4.85
CA PRO A 354 20.75 -2.07 -3.42
C PRO A 354 19.67 -1.40 -2.56
N ASN A 355 19.19 -0.23 -2.97
CA ASN A 355 18.13 0.51 -2.28
C ASN A 355 16.73 0.18 -2.81
N TYR A 356 16.50 -1.03 -3.32
CA TYR A 356 15.16 -1.44 -3.73
C TYR A 356 14.16 -1.24 -2.59
N ASN A 357 13.08 -0.49 -2.83
CA ASN A 357 12.07 -0.19 -1.81
C ASN A 357 10.67 -0.18 -2.45
N PRO A 358 9.74 -1.08 -2.06
CA PRO A 358 8.37 -1.12 -2.57
C PRO A 358 7.65 0.23 -2.54
N ARG A 359 7.93 1.07 -1.53
CA ARG A 359 7.35 2.41 -1.47
C ARG A 359 7.80 3.33 -2.60
N VAL A 360 9.07 3.25 -2.99
CA VAL A 360 9.60 4.01 -4.13
C VAL A 360 9.04 3.44 -5.43
N ILE A 361 8.94 2.11 -5.54
CA ILE A 361 8.28 1.47 -6.70
C ILE A 361 6.85 1.98 -6.85
N GLU A 362 6.07 1.92 -5.79
CA GLU A 362 4.69 2.41 -5.75
C GLU A 362 4.64 3.86 -6.22
N LEU A 363 5.45 4.75 -5.63
CA LEU A 363 5.52 6.17 -5.98
C LEU A 363 5.84 6.38 -7.45
N MET A 364 6.89 5.73 -7.95
CA MET A 364 7.29 5.84 -9.36
C MET A 364 6.17 5.38 -10.29
N THR A 365 5.42 4.35 -9.91
CA THR A 365 4.28 3.86 -10.71
C THR A 365 2.98 4.66 -10.58
N MET A 366 2.95 5.75 -9.81
CA MET A 366 1.77 6.61 -9.70
C MET A 366 1.57 7.52 -10.93
N LYS A 367 0.31 7.93 -11.14
CA LYS A 367 -0.13 8.76 -12.27
C LYS A 367 0.57 10.11 -12.39
N PHE A 368 0.94 10.74 -11.28
CA PHE A 368 1.47 12.11 -11.29
C PHE A 368 2.88 12.22 -11.91
N ASN A 369 3.67 11.14 -11.92
CA ASN A 369 5.02 11.18 -12.51
C ASN A 369 5.05 11.35 -14.03
N ARG A 370 3.91 11.23 -14.72
CA ARG A 370 3.79 11.44 -16.18
C ARG A 370 4.15 12.86 -16.63
N HIS A 371 4.09 13.83 -15.72
CA HIS A 371 4.29 15.24 -16.05
C HIS A 371 5.69 15.74 -15.67
N SER A 372 6.50 14.93 -14.99
CA SER A 372 7.80 15.34 -14.45
C SER A 372 8.96 15.07 -15.40
N VAL A 373 8.92 13.96 -16.13
CA VAL A 373 10.07 13.44 -16.89
C VAL A 373 9.60 12.80 -18.21
N PRO A 374 10.28 13.05 -19.34
CA PRO A 374 9.95 12.40 -20.61
C PRO A 374 10.32 10.90 -20.59
N PRO A 375 9.66 10.04 -21.41
CA PRO A 375 9.86 8.59 -21.36
C PRO A 375 11.32 8.14 -21.49
N ASP A 376 12.11 8.76 -22.35
CA ASP A 376 13.52 8.42 -22.62
C ASP A 376 14.43 8.58 -21.39
N ARG A 377 14.11 9.49 -20.48
CA ARG A 377 14.86 9.74 -19.24
C ARG A 377 14.27 9.07 -18.01
N TYR A 378 13.17 8.35 -18.19
CA TYR A 378 12.39 7.85 -17.07
C TYR A 378 13.12 6.78 -16.25
N LEU A 379 13.86 5.87 -16.90
CA LEU A 379 14.64 4.84 -16.22
C LEU A 379 15.70 5.46 -15.30
N ASP A 380 16.43 6.47 -15.78
CA ASP A 380 17.47 7.11 -14.99
C ASP A 380 16.87 7.89 -13.82
N HIS A 381 15.75 8.59 -14.03
CA HIS A 381 14.99 9.20 -12.95
C HIS A 381 14.51 8.15 -11.93
N PHE A 382 14.03 6.98 -12.38
CA PHE A 382 13.62 5.89 -11.50
C PHE A 382 14.78 5.42 -10.59
N LEU A 383 15.96 5.20 -11.17
CA LEU A 383 17.14 4.76 -10.42
C LEU A 383 17.65 5.83 -9.46
N LEU A 384 17.60 7.10 -9.85
CA LEU A 384 17.89 8.23 -8.96
C LEU A 384 16.91 8.28 -7.80
N SER A 385 15.62 8.07 -8.04
CA SER A 385 14.57 8.02 -7.01
C SER A 385 14.76 6.88 -6.01
N LEU A 386 15.32 5.74 -6.42
CA LEU A 386 15.71 4.67 -5.49
C LEU A 386 16.89 5.07 -4.60
N THR A 387 17.75 5.97 -5.09
CA THR A 387 18.90 6.48 -4.33
C THR A 387 18.51 7.64 -3.42
N ASN A 388 17.64 8.53 -3.90
CA ASN A 388 17.15 9.69 -3.19
C ASN A 388 15.62 9.85 -3.36
N PRO A 389 14.80 9.17 -2.53
CA PRO A 389 13.34 9.21 -2.62
C PRO A 389 12.72 10.60 -2.37
N ILE A 390 13.46 11.52 -1.73
CA ILE A 390 12.99 12.87 -1.40
C ILE A 390 12.77 13.70 -2.68
N GLU A 391 13.59 13.48 -3.72
CA GLU A 391 13.51 14.22 -4.98
C GLU A 391 12.19 14.00 -5.73
N ILE A 392 11.55 12.83 -5.56
CA ILE A 392 10.25 12.52 -6.16
C ILE A 392 9.21 13.57 -5.74
N TRP A 393 9.19 13.89 -4.45
CA TRP A 393 8.26 14.85 -3.89
C TRP A 393 8.68 16.28 -4.18
N LYS A 394 9.99 16.57 -4.18
CA LYS A 394 10.52 17.90 -4.46
C LYS A 394 10.09 18.41 -5.83
N ALA A 395 10.25 17.61 -6.88
CA ALA A 395 9.88 18.02 -8.23
C ALA A 395 8.37 18.31 -8.38
N ALA A 396 7.53 17.43 -7.80
CA ALA A 396 6.08 17.60 -7.81
C ALA A 396 5.65 18.83 -6.98
N PHE A 397 6.25 19.00 -5.79
CA PHE A 397 5.99 20.12 -4.91
C PHE A 397 6.38 21.45 -5.55
N GLU A 398 7.57 21.55 -6.14
CA GLU A 398 8.07 22.81 -6.68
C GLU A 398 7.34 23.22 -7.96
N ASN A 399 7.06 22.28 -8.86
CA ASN A 399 6.71 22.57 -10.25
C ASN A 399 5.30 22.16 -10.68
N GLN A 400 4.58 21.34 -9.90
CA GLN A 400 3.30 20.74 -10.34
C GLN A 400 2.10 21.17 -9.51
N ILE A 401 2.31 21.85 -8.39
CA ILE A 401 1.23 22.33 -7.54
C ILE A 401 1.25 23.85 -7.43
N SER A 402 0.07 24.42 -7.30
CA SER A 402 -0.11 25.85 -7.10
C SER A 402 0.56 26.37 -5.82
N HIS A 403 0.85 27.67 -5.77
CA HIS A 403 1.39 28.30 -4.57
C HIS A 403 0.49 28.08 -3.35
N LEU A 404 -0.84 28.21 -3.51
CA LEU A 404 -1.78 28.00 -2.42
C LEU A 404 -1.74 26.56 -1.88
N SER A 405 -1.58 25.58 -2.77
CA SER A 405 -1.39 24.18 -2.41
C SER A 405 -0.15 23.96 -1.53
N LYS A 406 0.94 24.71 -1.73
CA LYS A 406 2.13 24.65 -0.85
C LYS A 406 1.81 25.09 0.58
N TYR A 407 1.07 26.19 0.77
CA TYR A 407 0.64 26.64 2.11
C TYR A 407 -0.30 25.64 2.79
N ILE A 408 -1.18 24.99 2.04
CA ILE A 408 -2.03 23.92 2.58
C ILE A 408 -1.16 22.80 3.15
N LEU A 409 -0.12 22.38 2.43
CA LEU A 409 0.78 21.33 2.89
C LEU A 409 1.59 21.75 4.13
N TYR A 410 2.04 23.00 4.22
CA TYR A 410 2.68 23.55 5.43
C TYR A 410 1.74 23.59 6.64
N ALA A 411 0.48 24.00 6.43
CA ALA A 411 -0.51 24.04 7.51
C ALA A 411 -0.84 22.63 8.05
N ILE A 412 -0.96 21.63 7.17
CA ILE A 412 -1.14 20.23 7.56
C ILE A 412 0.10 19.72 8.31
N LEU A 413 1.30 20.09 7.85
CA LEU A 413 2.57 19.65 8.44
C LEU A 413 2.66 20.00 9.93
N VAL A 414 2.24 21.21 10.30
CA VAL A 414 2.35 21.70 11.68
C VAL A 414 1.22 21.25 12.60
N THR A 415 0.11 20.68 12.11
CA THR A 415 -1.07 20.45 12.97
C THR A 415 -1.13 19.05 13.61
N ASN A 416 -0.30 18.11 13.14
CA ASN A 416 -0.22 16.68 13.52
C ASN A 416 -1.58 15.94 13.56
N SER A 417 -1.76 14.99 12.63
CA SER A 417 -2.98 14.16 12.49
C SER A 417 -4.20 14.94 11.96
N PRO A 418 -5.30 14.27 11.56
CA PRO A 418 -6.27 14.83 10.62
C PRO A 418 -6.84 16.17 11.09
N ILE A 419 -6.71 17.19 10.26
CA ILE A 419 -7.22 18.54 10.50
C ILE A 419 -8.58 18.71 9.82
N SER A 420 -9.55 19.35 10.48
CA SER A 420 -10.82 19.66 9.83
C SER A 420 -10.64 20.68 8.69
N GLU A 421 -11.51 20.65 7.69
CA GLU A 421 -11.49 21.62 6.58
C GLU A 421 -11.56 23.07 7.08
N GLU A 422 -12.32 23.31 8.15
CA GLU A 422 -12.47 24.63 8.76
C GLU A 422 -11.17 25.09 9.44
N SER A 423 -10.57 24.24 10.28
CA SER A 423 -9.31 24.57 10.96
C SER A 423 -8.14 24.72 9.99
N LEU A 424 -8.13 23.93 8.91
CA LEU A 424 -7.15 24.04 7.85
C LEU A 424 -7.28 25.36 7.09
N ASN A 425 -8.50 25.75 6.73
CA ASN A 425 -8.78 27.01 6.08
C ASN A 425 -8.30 28.21 6.93
N LEU A 426 -8.53 28.17 8.25
CA LEU A 426 -8.05 29.20 9.18
C LEU A 426 -6.51 29.25 9.25
N SER A 427 -5.86 28.10 9.34
CA SER A 427 -4.39 28.02 9.40
C SER A 427 -3.73 28.56 8.13
N VAL A 428 -4.26 28.19 6.95
CA VAL A 428 -3.78 28.68 5.66
C VAL A 428 -4.01 30.18 5.51
N LYS A 429 -5.17 30.67 5.96
CA LYS A 429 -5.47 32.09 5.97
C LYS A 429 -4.48 32.87 6.85
N GLY A 430 -4.15 32.37 8.04
CA GLY A 430 -3.14 32.98 8.92
C GLY A 430 -1.75 33.05 8.28
N MET A 431 -1.33 31.98 7.58
CA MET A 431 -0.08 31.96 6.81
C MET A 431 -0.06 33.00 5.70
N LEU A 432 -1.14 33.08 4.92
CA LEU A 432 -1.25 34.06 3.84
C LEU A 432 -1.36 35.48 4.35
N GLU A 433 -2.06 35.74 5.44
CA GLU A 433 -2.15 37.08 6.05
C GLU A 433 -0.77 37.56 6.51
N TYR A 434 0.00 36.70 7.17
CA TYR A 434 1.37 37.04 7.58
C TYR A 434 2.28 37.35 6.39
N ASP A 435 2.19 36.56 5.32
CA ASP A 435 3.04 36.73 4.13
C ASP A 435 2.55 37.87 3.22
N SER A 436 1.23 38.11 3.16
CA SER A 436 0.61 39.21 2.41
C SER A 436 0.85 40.59 3.01
N LEU A 437 1.21 40.69 4.30
CA LEU A 437 1.80 41.92 4.88
C LEU A 437 3.05 42.36 4.11
N ARG A 438 3.66 41.47 3.30
CA ARG A 438 4.76 41.75 2.37
C ARG A 438 4.34 41.78 0.89
N PHE A 439 3.27 41.08 0.46
CA PHE A 439 2.99 40.84 -0.97
C PHE A 439 1.52 40.96 -1.48
N ASN A 440 0.54 41.37 -0.65
CA ASN A 440 -0.84 41.71 -1.07
C ASN A 440 -1.61 40.61 -1.85
N ILE A 441 -1.65 39.38 -1.32
CA ILE A 441 -2.29 38.21 -1.96
C ILE A 441 -3.78 38.11 -1.57
N SER A 442 -4.69 37.94 -2.53
CA SER A 442 -6.13 37.74 -2.25
C SER A 442 -6.48 36.27 -2.02
N PHE A 443 -7.00 35.91 -0.84
CA PHE A 443 -7.49 34.56 -0.55
C PHE A 443 -9.00 34.43 -0.84
N LYS A 444 -9.39 33.51 -1.73
CA LYS A 444 -10.80 33.17 -1.98
C LYS A 444 -11.09 31.73 -1.59
N ARG A 445 -12.28 31.50 -1.03
CA ARG A 445 -12.76 30.15 -0.66
C ARG A 445 -12.76 29.18 -1.85
N GLY A 446 -13.07 29.67 -3.06
CA GLY A 446 -13.04 28.86 -4.27
C GLY A 446 -11.64 28.31 -4.60
N ASP A 447 -10.61 29.13 -4.43
CA ASP A 447 -9.21 28.77 -4.72
C ASP A 447 -8.70 27.72 -3.73
N PHE A 448 -9.08 27.84 -2.46
CA PHE A 448 -8.80 26.83 -1.43
C PHE A 448 -9.42 25.47 -1.77
N LEU A 449 -10.70 25.44 -2.15
CA LEU A 449 -11.37 24.19 -2.54
C LEU A 449 -10.77 23.57 -3.80
N ASN A 450 -10.33 24.39 -4.76
CA ASN A 450 -9.63 23.90 -5.95
C ASN A 450 -8.25 23.33 -5.61
N SER A 451 -7.51 23.98 -4.70
CA SER A 451 -6.21 23.51 -4.21
C SER A 451 -6.34 22.19 -3.43
N LEU A 452 -7.40 22.01 -2.64
CA LEU A 452 -7.69 20.73 -2.00
C LEU A 452 -7.94 19.62 -3.04
N LYS A 453 -8.69 19.90 -4.11
CA LYS A 453 -8.90 18.93 -5.21
C LYS A 453 -7.60 18.64 -5.98
N GLU A 454 -6.74 19.63 -6.17
CA GLU A 454 -5.41 19.49 -6.79
C GLU A 454 -4.52 18.53 -5.98
N LEU A 455 -4.54 18.67 -4.65
CA LEU A 455 -3.71 17.86 -3.75
C LEU A 455 -4.29 16.47 -3.47
N GLU A 456 -5.61 16.30 -3.58
CA GLU A 456 -6.32 15.07 -3.24
C GLU A 456 -5.80 13.87 -4.06
N ASN A 457 -5.64 12.72 -3.41
CA ASN A 457 -5.10 11.47 -3.97
C ASN A 457 -3.63 11.51 -4.40
N THR A 458 -2.95 12.66 -4.29
CA THR A 458 -1.51 12.78 -4.56
C THR A 458 -0.74 13.06 -3.26
N PHE A 459 -1.00 14.20 -2.62
CA PHE A 459 -0.33 14.62 -1.39
C PHE A 459 -1.21 14.41 -0.15
N ILE A 460 -2.53 14.60 -0.29
CA ILE A 460 -3.48 14.56 0.83
C ILE A 460 -4.58 13.53 0.60
N LYS A 461 -5.14 13.07 1.72
CA LYS A 461 -6.34 12.25 1.80
C LYS A 461 -7.43 13.07 2.49
N ILE A 462 -8.64 13.04 1.92
CA ILE A 462 -9.83 13.66 2.53
C ILE A 462 -10.78 12.54 2.98
N THR A 463 -11.04 12.45 4.27
CA THR A 463 -12.04 11.56 4.86
C THR A 463 -13.22 12.40 5.35
N LYS A 464 -14.42 11.79 5.48
CA LYS A 464 -15.56 12.48 6.10
C LYS A 464 -15.90 11.80 7.42
N GLY A 465 -16.08 12.58 8.48
CA GLY A 465 -16.48 12.11 9.79
C GLY A 465 -18.00 11.92 9.92
N SER A 466 -18.41 11.54 11.14
CA SER A 466 -19.79 11.18 11.51
C SER A 466 -20.83 12.25 11.16
N ASN A 467 -20.44 13.53 11.23
CA ASN A 467 -21.32 14.68 10.97
C ASN A 467 -21.16 15.25 9.54
N ASN A 468 -20.60 14.47 8.62
CA ASN A 468 -20.26 14.91 7.25
C ASN A 468 -19.18 16.01 7.18
N GLU A 469 -18.52 16.30 8.29
CA GLU A 469 -17.32 17.13 8.37
C GLU A 469 -16.16 16.47 7.62
N LYS A 470 -15.33 17.26 6.93
CA LYS A 470 -14.18 16.73 6.19
C LYS A 470 -12.91 16.86 7.02
N PHE A 471 -12.16 15.76 7.10
CA PHE A 471 -10.85 15.69 7.74
C PHE A 471 -9.78 15.45 6.67
N ILE A 472 -8.70 16.20 6.77
CA ILE A 472 -7.60 16.22 5.80
C ILE A 472 -6.33 15.75 6.49
N GLN A 473 -5.58 14.86 5.85
CA GLN A 473 -4.28 14.40 6.32
C GLN A 473 -3.35 14.10 5.14
N PHE A 474 -2.05 13.90 5.36
CA PHE A 474 -1.17 13.41 4.31
C PHE A 474 -1.62 12.03 3.81
N GLN A 475 -1.61 11.84 2.50
CA GLN A 475 -1.87 10.55 1.84
C GLN A 475 -0.77 9.54 2.18
N ASN A 476 0.46 10.02 2.37
CA ASN A 476 1.66 9.22 2.52
C ASN A 476 2.62 9.85 3.54
N PRO A 477 3.09 9.13 4.57
CA PRO A 477 4.06 9.65 5.54
C PRO A 477 5.33 10.23 4.92
N SER A 478 5.77 9.72 3.77
CA SER A 478 6.97 10.25 3.08
C SER A 478 6.80 11.68 2.58
N VAL A 479 5.57 12.17 2.37
CA VAL A 479 5.31 13.59 2.07
C VAL A 479 5.67 14.46 3.28
N LYS A 480 5.30 14.01 4.48
CA LYS A 480 5.65 14.69 5.73
C LYS A 480 7.17 14.72 5.91
N ASP A 481 7.83 13.60 5.72
CA ASP A 481 9.29 13.49 5.84
C ASP A 481 10.01 14.40 4.82
N PHE A 482 9.53 14.41 3.57
CA PHE A 482 10.00 15.32 2.53
C PHE A 482 9.85 16.79 2.96
N LEU A 483 8.66 17.19 3.41
CA LEU A 483 8.39 18.58 3.77
C LEU A 483 9.24 19.05 4.95
N ILE A 484 9.46 18.20 5.96
CA ILE A 484 10.37 18.50 7.07
C ILE A 484 11.78 18.78 6.53
N HIS A 485 12.30 17.89 5.69
CA HIS A 485 13.62 18.05 5.11
C HIS A 485 13.71 19.28 4.18
N TYR A 486 12.65 19.57 3.45
CA TYR A 486 12.57 20.70 2.52
C TYR A 486 12.65 22.05 3.25
N ILE A 487 12.00 22.17 4.41
CA ILE A 487 11.96 23.44 5.16
C ILE A 487 13.09 23.57 6.19
N GLU A 488 13.82 22.50 6.54
CA GLU A 488 14.79 22.50 7.66
C GLU A 488 15.90 23.55 7.54
N CYS A 489 16.24 23.94 6.31
CA CYS A 489 17.27 24.94 6.01
C CYS A 489 16.71 26.31 5.58
N ASP A 490 15.38 26.47 5.49
CA ASP A 490 14.73 27.73 5.10
C ASP A 490 14.23 28.47 6.34
N TYR A 491 15.13 29.25 6.95
CA TYR A 491 14.85 29.95 8.20
C TYR A 491 13.75 31.02 8.06
N ASP A 492 13.63 31.66 6.89
CA ASP A 492 12.59 32.68 6.66
C ASP A 492 11.22 32.02 6.54
N LEU A 493 11.13 30.88 5.86
CA LEU A 493 9.91 30.08 5.80
C LEU A 493 9.53 29.53 7.19
N ILE A 494 10.50 29.06 7.97
CA ILE A 494 10.24 28.62 9.35
C ILE A 494 9.72 29.79 10.21
N GLU A 495 10.33 30.97 10.10
CA GLU A 495 9.87 32.18 10.81
C GLU A 495 8.44 32.55 10.41
N MET A 496 8.11 32.50 9.11
CA MET A 496 6.76 32.72 8.61
C MET A 496 5.77 31.69 9.18
N ILE A 497 6.11 30.41 9.15
CA ILE A 497 5.27 29.33 9.68
C ILE A 497 5.01 29.54 11.17
N VAL A 498 6.05 29.76 11.99
CA VAL A 498 5.92 29.94 13.44
C VAL A 498 5.04 31.15 13.79
N ASN A 499 5.24 32.27 13.09
CA ASN A 499 4.52 33.51 13.41
C ASN A 499 3.06 33.52 12.91
N SER A 500 2.73 32.67 11.94
CA SER A 500 1.38 32.54 11.37
C SER A 500 0.52 31.46 12.02
N MET A 501 1.06 30.70 12.97
CA MET A 501 0.28 29.69 13.70
C MET A 501 -0.91 30.31 14.42
N VAL A 502 -2.03 29.60 14.33
CA VAL A 502 -3.32 29.99 14.91
C VAL A 502 -3.76 29.06 16.03
N TYR A 503 -3.20 27.85 16.13
CA TYR A 503 -3.50 26.88 17.20
C TYR A 503 -2.27 26.55 18.04
N PHE A 504 -2.47 26.39 19.35
CA PHE A 504 -1.37 26.09 20.28
C PHE A 504 -0.63 24.78 19.98
N ASN A 505 -1.35 23.73 19.56
CA ASN A 505 -0.74 22.43 19.23
C ASN A 505 0.24 22.53 18.04
N GLN A 506 0.12 23.54 17.18
CA GLN A 506 1.00 23.69 16.02
C GLN A 506 2.46 23.94 16.41
N LEU A 507 2.67 24.59 17.55
CA LEU A 507 3.99 24.99 18.04
C LEU A 507 4.88 23.79 18.42
N PHE A 508 4.29 22.68 18.83
CA PHE A 508 5.03 21.54 19.41
C PHE A 508 5.10 20.31 18.50
N THR A 509 4.48 20.40 17.31
CA THR A 509 4.35 19.27 16.40
C THR A 509 5.67 18.90 15.74
N ILE A 510 6.25 19.84 14.98
CA ILE A 510 7.50 19.60 14.23
C ILE A 510 8.70 20.37 14.79
N PHE A 511 8.53 21.24 15.78
CA PHE A 511 9.60 22.10 16.30
C PHE A 511 10.10 21.61 17.66
N ASP A 512 11.41 21.59 17.85
CA ASP A 512 12.03 21.40 19.16
C ASP A 512 12.76 22.70 19.57
N PRO A 513 12.11 23.54 20.41
CA PRO A 513 12.69 24.80 20.83
C PRO A 513 13.86 24.63 21.82
N TYR A 514 13.94 23.52 22.55
CA TYR A 514 14.89 23.34 23.65
C TYR A 514 15.63 22.02 23.47
N ASN A 515 16.77 22.10 22.78
CA ASN A 515 17.69 21.01 22.52
C ASN A 515 17.93 20.13 23.77
N LYS A 516 17.19 19.02 23.91
CA LYS A 516 17.39 18.06 25.01
C LYS A 516 18.62 17.18 24.81
N LYS A 517 19.43 17.36 23.76
CA LYS A 517 20.66 16.56 23.52
C LYS A 517 21.84 16.95 24.41
N ALA A 518 21.75 17.99 25.25
CA ALA A 518 22.82 18.33 26.19
C ALA A 518 23.06 17.25 27.28
N TYR A 519 22.25 16.20 27.38
CA TYR A 519 22.41 15.12 28.37
C TYR A 519 22.76 13.73 27.81
N HIS A 520 23.01 13.57 26.52
CA HIS A 520 23.49 12.29 25.97
C HIS A 520 24.78 12.47 25.17
N HIS A 521 25.91 12.34 25.86
CA HIS A 521 27.22 12.18 25.23
C HIS A 521 27.38 10.79 24.60
N ALA A 522 27.97 10.81 23.40
CA ALA A 522 28.67 9.73 22.70
C ALA A 522 27.87 8.42 22.46
N TYR A 523 27.37 8.24 21.24
CA TYR A 523 27.69 7.13 20.33
C TYR A 523 26.75 7.18 19.10
N ASP A 524 27.39 7.13 17.93
CA ASP A 524 26.93 6.66 16.63
C ASP A 524 25.88 7.39 15.77
N TYR A 525 26.29 7.52 14.51
CA TYR A 525 25.52 7.83 13.31
C TYR A 525 24.37 6.84 13.13
N THR A 526 23.17 7.12 13.64
CA THR A 526 21.89 6.50 13.19
C THR A 526 20.71 7.08 13.98
N LEU A 527 20.07 8.14 13.48
CA LEU A 527 18.90 8.75 14.12
C LEU A 527 17.87 9.17 13.06
N VAL A 528 16.97 8.23 12.71
CA VAL A 528 15.71 8.52 11.97
C VAL A 528 14.53 8.36 12.92
N LEU A 529 14.64 8.87 14.16
CA LEU A 529 13.44 9.24 14.92
C LEU A 529 12.91 10.55 14.33
N SER A 530 11.59 10.71 14.31
CA SER A 530 10.86 11.95 13.98
C SER A 530 11.69 13.22 14.21
N ARG A 531 12.36 13.70 13.14
CA ARG A 531 13.31 14.82 13.21
C ARG A 531 12.49 16.08 13.44
N LYS A 532 12.36 16.51 14.69
CA LYS A 532 11.88 17.87 14.99
C LYS A 532 12.93 18.86 14.48
N ILE A 533 12.49 19.96 13.91
CA ILE A 533 13.33 21.04 13.42
C ILE A 533 13.86 21.77 14.65
N GLU A 534 15.18 21.72 14.81
CA GLU A 534 15.89 22.46 15.85
C GLU A 534 15.87 23.96 15.50
N LEU A 535 15.33 24.77 16.40
CA LEU A 535 15.26 26.21 16.18
C LEU A 535 16.59 26.89 16.56
N THR A 536 17.11 27.73 15.66
CA THR A 536 18.25 28.62 15.95
C THR A 536 17.88 29.63 17.03
N ASP A 537 18.85 30.27 17.70
CA ASP A 537 18.56 31.21 18.79
C ASP A 537 17.66 32.38 18.38
N ARG A 538 17.76 32.84 17.11
CA ARG A 538 16.86 33.86 16.55
C ARG A 538 15.43 33.33 16.45
N LEU A 539 15.24 32.14 15.88
CA LEU A 539 13.92 31.54 15.72
C LEU A 539 13.31 31.13 17.07
N ARG A 540 14.13 30.70 18.03
CA ARG A 540 13.70 30.43 19.41
C ARG A 540 13.11 31.69 20.04
N LYS A 541 13.75 32.86 19.90
CA LYS A 541 13.18 34.12 20.40
C LYS A 541 11.85 34.47 19.74
N SER A 542 11.73 34.26 18.42
CA SER A 542 10.45 34.47 17.71
C SER A 542 9.37 33.53 18.25
N PHE A 543 9.72 32.26 18.44
CA PHE A 543 8.84 31.22 18.98
C PHE A 543 8.38 31.53 20.41
N GLU A 544 9.30 31.91 21.30
CA GLU A 544 9.00 32.33 22.67
C GLU A 544 8.12 33.59 22.70
N THR A 545 8.42 34.57 21.84
CA THR A 545 7.63 35.81 21.73
C THR A 545 6.20 35.51 21.27
N LYS A 546 6.03 34.61 20.28
CA LYS A 546 4.73 34.17 19.80
C LYS A 546 3.91 33.51 20.92
N ILE A 547 4.53 32.60 21.69
CA ILE A 547 3.90 31.97 22.85
C ILE A 547 3.44 33.02 23.86
N ILE A 548 4.32 33.97 24.22
CA ILE A 548 4.03 34.96 25.27
C ILE A 548 2.93 35.93 24.81
N LYS A 549 3.01 36.42 23.57
CA LYS A 549 2.12 37.47 23.06
C LYS A 549 0.73 36.95 22.73
N ASP A 550 0.65 35.75 22.15
CA ASP A 550 -0.59 35.22 21.57
C ASP A 550 -1.17 34.06 22.40
N PHE A 551 -0.69 33.84 23.64
CA PHE A 551 -1.10 32.73 24.50
C PHE A 551 -2.62 32.57 24.62
N GLU A 552 -3.35 33.66 24.86
CA GLU A 552 -4.82 33.62 25.01
C GLU A 552 -5.54 33.36 23.67
N ALA A 553 -4.97 33.81 22.56
CA ALA A 553 -5.54 33.60 21.22
C ALA A 553 -5.30 32.16 20.73
N LEU A 554 -4.14 31.58 21.04
CA LEU A 554 -3.74 30.22 20.65
C LEU A 554 -4.43 29.12 21.46
N ARG A 555 -4.97 29.43 22.65
CA ARG A 555 -5.64 28.47 23.55
C ARG A 555 -7.03 28.03 23.06
N ARG A 556 -7.65 28.80 22.16
CA ARG A 556 -8.95 28.47 21.53
C ARG A 556 -8.77 27.38 20.49
#